data_AF-A0AA36JR74-F1
#
_entry.id   AF-A0AA36JR74-F1
#
_cell.length_a   1.000
_cell.length_b   1.000
_cell.length_c   1.000
_cell.angle_alpha   90.00
_cell.angle_beta   90.00
_cell.angle_gamma   90.00
#
_symmetry.space_group_name_H-M   'P 1'
#
loop_
_entity.id
_entity.type
_entity.pdbx_description
1 polymer ?
#
loop_
_entity_poly.entity_id
_entity_poly.type
_entity_poly.pdbx_seq_one_letter_code
_entity_poly.pdbx_strand_id
1 'polypeptide(L)'
;MCMILVIQFLVRLKFHSMQLAMAQGGALIGILALMGVSTAYALCGVCLIQLCAPACGGSGIPENKAFLNGGAMPNLYSAQPEEFSEACRRTLGVRACTNVLANAAGFPVGREGPMVTMGSNLAFLLCRLDFNTEGERLIEPLVREWAARQLVRVEGHRGELVDEHRLAHSTRISCTVGGACAIAVIFNAPFGGLLYMFEEVTSLAWPGELTFRVFVATMLCSIISYGLCYVSGSEITEFVIYAETSQDKTWHWGASGREKTSRRWEEAWNGTLEDIQNMVNKSDIKSAFYRYIDEKSKNNKSKPRILGLANTPC
;
A
#
# COMPACT_ATOMS: atom_id res chain seq x y z
N MET A 1 -15.09 -0.71 1.06
CA MET A 1 -15.89 -1.47 2.04
C MET A 1 -16.52 -2.75 1.49
N CYS A 2 -17.44 -2.71 0.51
CA CYS A 2 -18.13 -3.89 -0.03
C CYS A 2 -17.18 -5.08 -0.34
N MET A 3 -16.04 -4.79 -0.98
CA MET A 3 -15.02 -5.79 -1.31
C MET A 3 -14.48 -6.56 -0.08
N ILE A 4 -14.24 -5.88 1.05
CA ILE A 4 -13.68 -6.50 2.27
C ILE A 4 -14.70 -7.47 2.88
N LEU A 5 -15.98 -7.07 2.94
CA LEU A 5 -17.05 -7.91 3.46
C LEU A 5 -17.22 -9.20 2.64
N VAL A 6 -17.13 -9.09 1.31
CA VAL A 6 -17.21 -10.27 0.42
C VAL A 6 -15.99 -11.18 0.61
N ILE A 7 -14.77 -10.62 0.68
CA ILE A 7 -13.56 -11.41 0.96
C ILE A 7 -13.72 -12.15 2.30
N GLN A 8 -14.13 -11.45 3.36
CA GLN A 8 -14.35 -12.03 4.67
C GLN A 8 -15.36 -13.17 4.64
N PHE A 9 -16.49 -12.99 3.94
CA PHE A 9 -17.50 -14.01 3.76
C PHE A 9 -16.93 -15.26 3.06
N LEU A 10 -16.23 -15.09 1.94
CA LEU A 10 -15.65 -16.20 1.19
C LEU A 10 -14.55 -16.94 1.96
N VAL A 11 -13.75 -16.20 2.73
CA VAL A 11 -12.71 -16.78 3.59
C VAL A 11 -13.33 -17.54 4.76
N ARG A 12 -14.38 -17.01 5.39
CA ARG A 12 -15.13 -17.73 6.43
C ARG A 12 -15.74 -19.01 5.87
N LEU A 13 -16.36 -18.96 4.70
CA LEU A 13 -16.91 -20.13 4.02
C LEU A 13 -15.82 -21.19 3.78
N LYS A 14 -14.65 -20.79 3.26
CA LYS A 14 -13.50 -21.67 3.01
C LYS A 14 -13.04 -22.40 4.28
N PHE A 15 -12.81 -21.66 5.36
CA PHE A 15 -12.32 -22.25 6.61
C PHE A 15 -13.40 -23.07 7.33
N HIS A 16 -14.67 -22.68 7.21
CA HIS A 16 -15.78 -23.48 7.76
C HIS A 16 -15.90 -24.83 7.04
N SER A 17 -15.82 -24.85 5.71
CA SER A 17 -15.81 -26.10 4.92
C SER A 17 -14.62 -27.00 5.30
N MET A 18 -13.43 -26.42 5.49
CA MET A 18 -12.25 -27.15 5.98
C MET A 18 -12.47 -27.77 7.36
N GLN A 19 -13.04 -27.00 8.30
CA GLN A 19 -13.30 -27.48 9.67
C GLN A 19 -14.32 -28.62 9.70
N LEU A 20 -15.40 -28.52 8.93
CA LEU A 20 -16.40 -29.59 8.81
C LEU A 20 -15.81 -30.87 8.22
N ALA A 21 -15.03 -30.74 7.14
CA ALA A 21 -14.36 -31.86 6.49
C ALA A 21 -13.32 -32.52 7.43
N MET A 22 -12.61 -31.72 8.23
CA MET A 22 -11.66 -32.20 9.22
C MET A 22 -12.35 -32.95 10.38
N ALA A 23 -13.52 -32.48 10.83
CA ALA A 23 -14.27 -33.11 11.90
C ALA A 23 -14.81 -34.49 11.52
N GLN A 24 -15.18 -34.70 10.25
CA GLN A 24 -15.74 -35.96 9.76
C GLN A 24 -14.66 -36.96 9.33
N GLY A 25 -13.59 -36.48 8.71
CA GLY A 25 -12.62 -37.30 7.98
C GLY A 25 -11.16 -37.19 8.44
N GLY A 26 -10.90 -36.44 9.51
CA GLY A 26 -9.56 -36.17 9.99
C GLY A 26 -8.80 -35.12 9.17
N ALA A 27 -7.56 -34.85 9.57
CA ALA A 27 -6.77 -33.73 9.07
C ALA A 27 -6.54 -33.75 7.55
N LEU A 28 -6.31 -34.93 6.96
CA LEU A 28 -6.06 -35.07 5.53
C LEU A 28 -7.26 -34.62 4.68
N ILE A 29 -8.47 -35.01 5.08
CA ILE A 29 -9.71 -34.64 4.38
C ILE A 29 -9.97 -33.13 4.54
N GLY A 30 -9.65 -32.55 5.70
CA GLY A 30 -9.67 -31.09 5.89
C GLY A 30 -8.71 -30.35 4.95
N ILE A 31 -7.47 -30.82 4.81
CA ILE A 31 -6.47 -30.23 3.90
C ILE A 31 -6.95 -30.32 2.45
N LEU A 32 -7.47 -31.47 2.02
CA LEU A 32 -8.00 -31.65 0.67
C LEU A 32 -9.19 -30.73 0.38
N ALA A 33 -10.09 -30.55 1.35
CA ALA A 33 -11.20 -29.60 1.24
C ALA A 33 -10.71 -28.16 1.11
N LEU A 34 -9.71 -27.76 1.90
CA LEU A 34 -9.10 -26.43 1.79
C LEU A 34 -8.45 -26.23 0.41
N MET A 35 -7.66 -27.20 -0.05
CA MET A 35 -7.03 -27.16 -1.37
C MET A 35 -8.07 -27.07 -2.49
N GLY A 36 -9.15 -27.86 -2.40
CA GLY A 36 -10.23 -27.87 -3.38
C GLY A 36 -10.95 -26.52 -3.48
N VAL A 37 -11.34 -25.94 -2.35
CA VAL A 37 -12.02 -24.63 -2.33
C VAL A 37 -11.11 -23.51 -2.82
N SER A 38 -9.84 -23.47 -2.37
CA SER A 38 -8.87 -22.47 -2.84
C SER A 38 -8.61 -22.59 -4.35
N THR A 39 -8.49 -23.82 -4.87
CA THR A 39 -8.28 -24.07 -6.30
C THR A 39 -9.51 -23.64 -7.10
N ALA A 40 -10.72 -23.89 -6.60
CA ALA A 40 -11.95 -23.43 -7.25
C ALA A 40 -12.02 -21.91 -7.36
N TYR A 41 -11.70 -21.18 -6.28
CA TYR A 41 -11.64 -19.71 -6.31
C TYR A 41 -10.60 -19.20 -7.31
N ALA A 42 -9.41 -19.82 -7.33
CA ALA A 42 -8.35 -19.46 -8.27
C ALA A 42 -8.76 -19.70 -9.73
N LEU A 43 -9.34 -20.87 -10.04
CA LEU A 43 -9.82 -21.21 -11.38
C LEU A 43 -10.93 -20.26 -11.84
N CYS A 44 -11.90 -19.94 -10.99
CA CYS A 44 -12.93 -18.95 -11.29
C CYS A 44 -12.31 -17.58 -11.60
N GLY A 45 -11.32 -17.14 -10.81
CA GLY A 45 -10.61 -15.88 -11.05
C GLY A 45 -9.88 -15.86 -12.39
N VAL A 46 -9.14 -16.93 -12.72
CA VAL A 46 -8.41 -17.05 -13.99
C VAL A 46 -9.38 -17.10 -15.17
N CYS A 47 -10.46 -17.88 -15.08
CA CYS A 47 -11.48 -17.95 -16.12
C CYS A 47 -12.12 -16.59 -16.39
N LEU A 48 -12.44 -15.81 -15.34
CA LEU A 48 -12.96 -14.45 -15.51
C LEU A 48 -11.96 -13.53 -16.21
N ILE A 49 -10.67 -13.59 -15.87
CA ILE A 49 -9.65 -12.76 -16.55
C ILE A 49 -9.54 -13.15 -18.03
N GLN A 50 -9.40 -14.45 -18.32
CA GLN A 50 -9.15 -14.93 -19.67
C GLN A 50 -10.36 -14.78 -20.60
N LEU A 51 -11.58 -15.02 -20.09
CA LEU A 51 -12.80 -14.96 -20.91
C LEU A 51 -13.41 -13.55 -20.93
N CYS A 52 -13.29 -12.79 -19.84
CA CYS A 52 -13.95 -11.49 -19.73
C CYS A 52 -13.02 -10.32 -20.03
N ALA A 53 -11.85 -10.20 -19.40
CA ALA A 53 -11.00 -9.03 -19.60
C ALA A 53 -9.52 -9.37 -19.40
N PRO A 54 -8.78 -9.76 -20.45
CA PRO A 54 -7.37 -10.15 -20.32
C PRO A 54 -6.49 -8.97 -19.88
N ALA A 55 -6.90 -7.73 -20.16
CA ALA A 55 -6.26 -6.51 -19.67
C ALA A 55 -6.32 -6.32 -18.14
N CYS A 56 -7.10 -7.14 -17.42
CA CYS A 56 -7.15 -7.14 -15.96
C CYS A 56 -6.10 -8.06 -15.32
N GLY A 57 -5.16 -8.60 -16.10
CA GLY A 57 -4.03 -9.36 -15.57
C GLY A 57 -3.15 -8.49 -14.66
N GLY A 58 -3.09 -8.84 -13.37
CA GLY A 58 -2.29 -8.12 -12.38
C GLY A 58 -2.99 -6.91 -11.76
N SER A 59 -2.19 -5.98 -11.23
CA SER A 59 -2.68 -4.85 -10.43
C SER A 59 -3.38 -3.77 -11.28
N GLY A 60 -2.88 -3.50 -12.50
CA GLY A 60 -3.32 -2.37 -13.30
C GLY A 60 -2.61 -1.05 -12.97
N ILE A 61 -1.63 -1.04 -12.05
CA ILE A 61 -0.86 0.17 -11.70
C ILE A 61 0.00 0.65 -12.87
N PRO A 62 0.78 -0.21 -13.56
CA PRO A 62 1.62 0.25 -14.69
C PRO A 62 0.81 0.94 -15.78
N GLU A 63 -0.37 0.40 -16.09
CA GLU A 63 -1.30 0.94 -17.07
C GLU A 63 -1.98 2.22 -16.56
N ASN A 64 -2.28 2.30 -15.26
CA ASN A 64 -2.77 3.55 -14.68
C ASN A 64 -1.68 4.64 -14.77
N LYS A 65 -0.46 4.35 -14.32
CA LYS A 65 0.69 5.26 -14.36
C LYS A 65 0.95 5.76 -15.77
N ALA A 66 0.99 4.86 -16.75
CA ALA A 66 1.23 5.27 -18.12
C ALA A 66 0.08 6.16 -18.66
N PHE A 67 -1.18 5.93 -18.27
CA PHE A 67 -2.30 6.78 -18.68
C PHE A 67 -2.22 8.18 -18.04
N LEU A 68 -1.94 8.23 -16.74
CA LEU A 68 -1.81 9.49 -15.99
C LEU A 68 -0.67 10.36 -16.53
N ASN A 69 0.41 9.74 -17.00
CA ASN A 69 1.58 10.42 -17.57
C ASN A 69 1.47 10.69 -19.09
N GLY A 70 0.29 10.47 -19.68
CA GLY A 70 0.01 10.88 -21.05
C GLY A 70 0.10 9.79 -22.12
N GLY A 71 0.45 8.57 -21.74
CA GLY A 71 0.38 7.41 -22.62
C GLY A 71 -1.07 7.07 -22.96
N ALA A 72 -1.31 6.73 -24.23
CA ALA A 72 -2.59 6.19 -24.65
C ALA A 72 -2.66 4.69 -24.30
N MET A 73 -3.64 4.28 -23.49
CA MET A 73 -3.92 2.87 -23.21
C MET A 73 -5.19 2.43 -23.96
N PRO A 74 -5.05 1.94 -25.21
CA PRO A 74 -6.17 1.29 -25.88
C PRO A 74 -6.67 0.12 -25.03
N ASN A 75 -8.00 -0.06 -24.94
CA ASN A 75 -8.71 -1.05 -24.12
C ASN A 75 -8.80 -0.82 -22.60
N LEU A 76 -8.03 0.12 -22.02
CA LEU A 76 -8.16 0.47 -20.59
C LEU A 76 -8.70 1.90 -20.38
N TYR A 77 -8.26 2.87 -21.21
CA TYR A 77 -8.64 4.29 -21.08
C TYR A 77 -8.75 5.03 -22.45
N SER A 78 -9.14 4.34 -23.53
CA SER A 78 -9.16 4.92 -24.89
C SER A 78 -10.11 6.11 -25.10
N ALA A 79 -9.84 6.95 -26.11
CA ALA A 79 -10.44 8.28 -26.30
C ALA A 79 -11.76 8.31 -27.11
N GLN A 80 -12.31 7.19 -27.58
CA GLN A 80 -13.50 7.19 -28.46
C GLN A 80 -14.81 6.90 -27.71
N PRO A 81 -15.97 7.46 -28.12
CA PRO A 81 -17.05 7.78 -27.18
C PRO A 81 -18.12 6.70 -26.95
N GLU A 82 -18.39 5.78 -27.89
CA GLU A 82 -19.62 4.96 -27.82
C GLU A 82 -19.42 3.49 -27.36
N GLU A 83 -18.33 2.81 -27.74
CA GLU A 83 -18.03 1.43 -27.26
C GLU A 83 -17.34 1.37 -25.87
N PHE A 84 -17.17 2.53 -25.26
CA PHE A 84 -16.11 2.77 -24.29
C PHE A 84 -16.52 2.61 -22.82
N SER A 85 -17.74 3.03 -22.49
CA SER A 85 -18.33 2.84 -21.17
C SER A 85 -18.41 1.35 -20.81
N GLU A 86 -18.62 0.47 -21.79
CA GLU A 86 -18.73 -0.97 -21.55
C GLU A 86 -17.37 -1.64 -21.24
N ALA A 87 -16.30 -1.31 -21.97
CA ALA A 87 -14.97 -1.86 -21.71
C ALA A 87 -14.42 -1.43 -20.34
N CYS A 88 -14.60 -0.16 -19.96
CA CYS A 88 -14.16 0.33 -18.64
C CYS A 88 -15.03 -0.24 -17.50
N ARG A 89 -16.35 -0.36 -17.68
CA ARG A 89 -17.24 -1.05 -16.72
C ARG A 89 -16.88 -2.53 -16.57
N ARG A 90 -16.59 -3.21 -17.68
CA ARG A 90 -16.18 -4.62 -17.71
C ARG A 90 -14.85 -4.82 -17.00
N THR A 91 -13.84 -3.99 -17.28
CA THR A 91 -12.53 -4.08 -16.61
C THR A 91 -12.62 -3.74 -15.11
N LEU A 92 -13.41 -2.73 -14.73
CA LEU A 92 -13.68 -2.41 -13.32
C LEU A 92 -14.34 -3.59 -12.58
N GLY A 93 -15.41 -4.16 -13.16
CA GLY A 93 -16.13 -5.29 -12.58
C GLY A 93 -15.29 -6.57 -12.49
N VAL A 94 -14.60 -6.92 -13.58
CA VAL A 94 -13.72 -8.10 -13.61
C VAL A 94 -12.59 -7.93 -12.59
N ARG A 95 -11.91 -6.78 -12.56
CA ARG A 95 -10.82 -6.51 -11.60
C ARG A 95 -11.29 -6.56 -10.15
N ALA A 96 -12.48 -6.05 -9.84
CA ALA A 96 -13.06 -6.15 -8.50
C ALA A 96 -13.30 -7.61 -8.10
N CYS A 97 -13.97 -8.39 -8.96
CA CYS A 97 -14.29 -9.79 -8.70
C CYS A 97 -13.03 -10.66 -8.59
N THR A 98 -12.07 -10.48 -9.49
CA THR A 98 -10.85 -11.29 -9.52
C THR A 98 -9.93 -10.96 -8.35
N ASN A 99 -9.87 -9.69 -7.92
CA ASN A 99 -9.17 -9.30 -6.71
C ASN A 99 -9.79 -9.97 -5.47
N VAL A 100 -11.12 -10.00 -5.35
CA VAL A 100 -11.81 -10.72 -4.27
C VAL A 100 -11.48 -12.21 -4.27
N LEU A 101 -11.59 -12.86 -5.43
CA LEU A 101 -11.32 -14.29 -5.58
C LEU A 101 -9.86 -14.65 -5.30
N ALA A 102 -8.90 -13.83 -5.74
CA ALA A 102 -7.48 -14.04 -5.49
C ALA A 102 -7.13 -13.95 -4.01
N ASN A 103 -7.67 -12.95 -3.30
CA ASN A 103 -7.51 -12.83 -1.84
C ASN A 103 -8.20 -13.99 -1.10
N ALA A 104 -9.41 -14.37 -1.52
CA ALA A 104 -10.14 -15.49 -0.91
C ALA A 104 -9.45 -16.85 -1.13
N ALA A 105 -8.83 -17.06 -2.30
CA ALA A 105 -8.04 -18.24 -2.61
C ALA A 105 -6.80 -18.37 -1.70
N GLY A 106 -6.30 -17.24 -1.18
CA GLY A 106 -5.13 -17.21 -0.29
C GLY A 106 -3.80 -17.05 -1.02
N PHE A 107 -3.80 -16.44 -2.21
CA PHE A 107 -2.56 -16.04 -2.85
C PHE A 107 -1.84 -14.95 -2.03
N PRO A 108 -0.49 -14.90 -2.03
CA PRO A 108 0.29 -13.88 -1.34
C PRO A 108 0.25 -12.56 -2.13
N VAL A 109 -0.96 -12.02 -2.32
CA VAL A 109 -1.22 -10.81 -3.09
C VAL A 109 -2.01 -9.81 -2.25
N GLY A 110 -1.71 -8.52 -2.43
CA GLY A 110 -2.44 -7.44 -1.78
C GLY A 110 -3.62 -6.98 -2.62
N ARG A 111 -4.72 -6.59 -1.95
CA ARG A 111 -5.89 -6.00 -2.60
C ARG A 111 -5.71 -4.53 -2.98
N GLU A 112 -4.61 -3.92 -2.54
CA GLU A 112 -4.41 -2.47 -2.52
C GLU A 112 -4.03 -1.90 -3.87
N GLY A 113 -3.16 -2.60 -4.61
CA GLY A 113 -2.77 -2.18 -5.94
C GLY A 113 -3.95 -2.08 -6.92
N PRO A 114 -4.77 -3.15 -7.08
CA PRO A 114 -5.96 -3.10 -7.91
C PRO A 114 -6.93 -1.98 -7.55
N MET A 115 -7.01 -1.61 -6.27
CA MET A 115 -7.99 -0.62 -5.83
C MET A 115 -7.65 0.80 -6.27
N VAL A 116 -6.37 1.15 -6.40
CA VAL A 116 -5.96 2.43 -7.01
C VAL A 116 -6.51 2.55 -8.42
N THR A 117 -6.25 1.54 -9.24
CA THR A 117 -6.69 1.54 -10.63
C THR A 117 -8.21 1.47 -10.74
N MET A 118 -8.89 0.77 -9.82
CA MET A 118 -10.36 0.81 -9.75
C MET A 118 -10.89 2.20 -9.39
N GLY A 119 -10.22 2.93 -8.48
CA GLY A 119 -10.55 4.32 -8.15
C GLY A 119 -10.38 5.27 -9.34
N SER A 120 -9.26 5.12 -10.07
CA SER A 120 -9.02 5.85 -11.31
C SER A 120 -10.04 5.50 -12.39
N ASN A 121 -10.37 4.21 -12.60
CA ASN A 121 -11.43 3.77 -13.53
C ASN A 121 -12.80 4.33 -13.16
N LEU A 122 -13.13 4.37 -11.87
CA LEU A 122 -14.42 4.91 -11.42
C LEU A 122 -14.50 6.41 -11.68
N ALA A 123 -13.47 7.18 -11.33
CA ALA A 123 -13.42 8.62 -11.62
C ALA A 123 -13.45 8.89 -13.13
N PHE A 124 -12.74 8.07 -13.89
CA PHE A 124 -12.74 8.11 -15.34
C PHE A 124 -14.16 7.90 -15.91
N LEU A 125 -14.87 6.86 -15.43
CA LEU A 125 -16.25 6.59 -15.79
C LEU A 125 -17.15 7.76 -15.40
N LEU A 126 -17.03 8.29 -14.19
CA LEU A 126 -17.82 9.44 -13.75
C LEU A 126 -17.65 10.66 -14.67
N CYS A 127 -16.45 10.90 -15.20
CA CYS A 127 -16.21 11.98 -16.16
C CYS A 127 -16.82 11.74 -17.56
N ARG A 128 -17.14 10.49 -17.92
CA ARG A 128 -17.56 10.07 -19.28
C ARG A 128 -18.93 9.38 -19.34
N LEU A 129 -19.57 9.11 -18.20
CA LEU A 129 -20.86 8.42 -18.14
C LEU A 129 -22.01 9.40 -18.42
N ASP A 130 -22.80 9.06 -19.45
CA ASP A 130 -24.16 9.57 -19.66
C ASP A 130 -25.12 8.79 -18.76
N PHE A 131 -25.76 9.46 -17.81
CA PHE A 131 -26.67 8.84 -16.83
C PHE A 131 -28.14 8.86 -17.26
N ASN A 132 -28.49 9.51 -18.37
CA ASN A 132 -29.89 9.77 -18.74
C ASN A 132 -30.26 9.20 -20.12
N THR A 133 -31.49 8.68 -20.23
CA THR A 133 -32.15 8.26 -21.48
C THR A 133 -32.33 9.43 -22.48
N GLU A 134 -32.09 10.67 -22.05
CA GLU A 134 -32.08 11.88 -22.89
C GLU A 134 -30.68 12.43 -23.24
N GLY A 135 -29.59 11.74 -22.87
CA GLY A 135 -28.23 12.11 -23.32
C GLY A 135 -27.63 13.36 -22.65
N GLU A 136 -28.11 13.75 -21.46
CA GLU A 136 -27.47 14.80 -20.67
C GLU A 136 -26.29 14.26 -19.85
N ARG A 137 -25.09 14.75 -20.20
CA ARG A 137 -23.82 14.47 -19.53
C ARG A 137 -23.79 15.20 -18.19
N LEU A 138 -23.87 14.49 -17.07
CA LEU A 138 -24.02 15.11 -15.74
C LEU A 138 -22.75 15.85 -15.28
N ILE A 139 -21.57 15.29 -15.54
CA ILE A 139 -20.29 15.78 -15.01
C ILE A 139 -19.42 16.42 -16.10
N GLU A 140 -19.64 16.07 -17.37
CA GLU A 140 -18.92 16.70 -18.48
C GLU A 140 -19.05 18.23 -18.56
N PRO A 141 -20.22 18.88 -18.33
CA PRO A 141 -20.31 20.34 -18.34
C PRO A 141 -19.50 20.97 -17.20
N LEU A 142 -19.48 20.34 -16.01
CA LEU A 142 -18.66 20.76 -14.87
C LEU A 142 -17.16 20.57 -15.12
N VAL A 143 -16.78 19.48 -15.79
CA VAL A 143 -15.39 19.19 -16.18
C VAL A 143 -14.93 20.15 -17.28
N ARG A 144 -15.78 20.42 -18.27
CA ARG A 144 -15.54 21.43 -19.30
C ARG A 144 -15.45 22.83 -18.70
N GLU A 145 -16.31 23.15 -17.74
CA GLU A 145 -16.27 24.43 -17.02
C GLU A 145 -15.00 24.54 -16.15
N TRP A 146 -14.61 23.46 -15.46
CA TRP A 146 -13.36 23.43 -14.69
C TRP A 146 -12.14 23.57 -15.60
N ALA A 147 -12.12 22.85 -16.73
CA ALA A 147 -11.10 22.99 -17.76
C ALA A 147 -11.06 24.42 -18.32
N ALA A 148 -12.21 25.05 -18.53
CA ALA A 148 -12.34 26.43 -18.98
C ALA A 148 -11.89 27.45 -17.91
N ARG A 149 -12.12 27.19 -16.61
CA ARG A 149 -11.74 28.07 -15.49
C ARG A 149 -10.25 28.09 -15.20
N GLN A 150 -9.45 27.13 -15.67
CA GLN A 150 -7.99 27.15 -15.56
C GLN A 150 -7.30 28.09 -16.58
N LEU A 151 -8.02 29.07 -17.14
CA LEU A 151 -7.49 29.99 -18.16
C LEU A 151 -6.84 31.25 -17.58
N VAL A 152 -5.61 31.51 -18.01
CA VAL A 152 -5.20 32.84 -18.51
C VAL A 152 -5.79 32.95 -19.92
N ARG A 153 -6.70 33.93 -20.16
CA ARG A 153 -7.24 34.20 -21.50
C ARG A 153 -6.10 34.58 -22.45
N VAL A 154 -5.73 33.69 -23.37
CA VAL A 154 -4.95 34.07 -24.55
C VAL A 154 -5.95 34.24 -25.69
N GLU A 155 -6.25 35.49 -26.02
CA GLU A 155 -7.12 35.84 -27.14
C GLU A 155 -6.45 35.51 -28.47
N GLY A 156 -7.18 34.79 -29.33
CA GLY A 156 -6.77 34.51 -30.70
C GLY A 156 -6.13 33.14 -30.85
N HIS A 157 -6.95 32.14 -31.16
CA HIS A 157 -6.96 31.35 -32.39
C HIS A 157 -7.91 30.16 -32.19
N ARG A 158 -8.73 29.86 -33.21
CA ARG A 158 -9.73 28.78 -33.29
C ARG A 158 -9.13 27.43 -32.86
N GLY A 159 -9.81 26.60 -32.06
CA GLY A 159 -9.25 25.28 -31.76
C GLY A 159 -10.14 24.27 -31.06
N GLU A 160 -10.94 23.50 -31.81
CA GLU A 160 -11.50 22.22 -31.32
C GLU A 160 -10.38 21.27 -30.82
N LEU A 161 -9.20 21.32 -31.43
CA LEU A 161 -8.04 20.51 -31.04
C LEU A 161 -7.48 20.89 -29.65
N VAL A 162 -7.58 22.16 -29.26
CA VAL A 162 -7.11 22.65 -27.95
C VAL A 162 -8.03 22.14 -26.84
N ASP A 163 -9.33 22.05 -27.11
CA ASP A 163 -10.31 21.60 -26.13
C ASP A 163 -10.20 20.10 -25.82
N GLU A 164 -9.84 19.27 -26.81
CA GLU A 164 -9.65 17.82 -26.61
C GLU A 164 -8.43 17.51 -25.71
N HIS A 165 -7.30 18.18 -25.93
CA HIS A 165 -6.12 18.02 -25.08
C HIS A 165 -6.38 18.46 -23.63
N ARG A 166 -7.17 19.52 -23.45
CA ARG A 166 -7.54 20.04 -22.13
C ARG A 166 -8.52 19.14 -21.41
N LEU A 167 -9.49 18.60 -22.12
CA LEU A 167 -10.42 17.61 -21.58
C LEU A 167 -9.67 16.33 -21.17
N ALA A 168 -8.72 15.87 -21.99
CA ALA A 168 -7.87 14.72 -21.66
C ALA A 168 -7.03 14.96 -20.41
N HIS A 169 -6.42 16.15 -20.27
CA HIS A 169 -5.67 16.53 -19.07
C HIS A 169 -6.56 16.59 -17.83
N SER A 170 -7.74 17.22 -17.93
CA SER A 170 -8.70 17.27 -16.83
C SER A 170 -9.20 15.89 -16.41
N THR A 171 -9.43 15.00 -17.39
CA THR A 171 -9.86 13.62 -17.10
C THR A 171 -8.78 12.86 -16.34
N ARG A 172 -7.51 13.01 -16.74
CA ARG A 172 -6.37 12.39 -16.02
C ARG A 172 -6.28 12.91 -14.59
N ILE A 173 -6.43 14.21 -14.38
CA ILE A 173 -6.46 14.78 -13.03
C ILE A 173 -7.58 14.14 -12.20
N SER A 174 -8.80 14.02 -12.73
CA SER A 174 -9.89 13.34 -12.03
C SER A 174 -9.56 11.87 -11.71
N CYS A 175 -8.90 11.16 -12.63
CA CYS A 175 -8.42 9.79 -12.38
C CYS A 175 -7.39 9.74 -11.25
N THR A 176 -6.51 10.74 -11.17
CA THR A 176 -5.54 10.88 -10.10
C THR A 176 -6.22 11.08 -8.75
N VAL A 177 -7.23 11.95 -8.70
CA VAL A 177 -8.06 12.16 -7.50
C VAL A 177 -8.78 10.88 -7.09
N GLY A 178 -9.35 10.15 -8.04
CA GLY A 178 -9.99 8.85 -7.79
C GLY A 178 -9.05 7.81 -7.20
N GLY A 179 -7.81 7.73 -7.72
CA GLY A 179 -6.76 6.86 -7.18
C GLY A 179 -6.34 7.26 -5.76
N ALA A 180 -6.19 8.57 -5.49
CA ALA A 180 -5.85 9.08 -4.16
C ALA A 180 -6.92 8.75 -3.13
N CYS A 181 -8.21 8.94 -3.48
CA CYS A 181 -9.33 8.58 -2.62
C CYS A 181 -9.38 7.07 -2.34
N ALA A 182 -9.10 6.23 -3.33
CA ALA A 182 -9.03 4.78 -3.14
C ALA A 182 -7.96 4.38 -2.11
N ILE A 183 -6.73 4.90 -2.25
CA ILE A 183 -5.65 4.65 -1.27
C ILE A 183 -6.03 5.18 0.12
N ALA A 184 -6.62 6.37 0.20
CA ALA A 184 -7.05 6.97 1.46
C ALA A 184 -8.08 6.10 2.21
N VAL A 185 -9.01 5.49 1.49
CA VAL A 185 -10.02 4.57 2.04
C VAL A 185 -9.43 3.23 2.47
N ILE A 186 -8.40 2.76 1.76
CA ILE A 186 -7.76 1.47 2.04
C ILE A 186 -6.95 1.50 3.32
N PHE A 187 -6.03 2.45 3.40
CA PHE A 187 -5.01 2.52 4.44
C PHE A 187 -5.44 3.44 5.57
N ASN A 188 -6.62 4.06 5.47
CA ASN A 188 -7.06 5.13 6.35
C ASN A 188 -6.02 6.26 6.46
N ALA A 189 -5.27 6.47 5.39
CA ALA A 189 -4.16 7.41 5.32
C ALA A 189 -4.44 8.43 4.20
N PRO A 190 -5.24 9.47 4.48
CA PRO A 190 -5.62 10.48 3.49
C PRO A 190 -4.41 11.22 2.91
N PHE A 191 -3.43 11.57 3.75
CA PHE A 191 -2.15 12.12 3.29
C PHE A 191 -1.33 11.11 2.48
N GLY A 192 -1.34 9.83 2.87
CA GLY A 192 -0.65 8.78 2.15
C GLY A 192 -1.18 8.59 0.73
N GLY A 193 -2.50 8.65 0.54
CA GLY A 193 -3.13 8.59 -0.79
C GLY A 193 -2.76 9.75 -1.70
N LEU A 194 -2.68 10.96 -1.14
CA LEU A 194 -2.25 12.14 -1.89
C LEU A 194 -0.78 12.03 -2.32
N LEU A 195 0.12 11.66 -1.39
CA LEU A 195 1.54 11.51 -1.67
C LEU A 195 1.84 10.38 -2.66
N TYR A 196 1.14 9.26 -2.54
CA TYR A 196 1.25 8.15 -3.49
C TYR A 196 0.93 8.62 -4.91
N MET A 197 -0.16 9.39 -5.09
CA MET A 197 -0.49 9.91 -6.41
C MET A 197 0.45 11.01 -6.91
N PHE A 198 1.13 11.75 -6.02
CA PHE A 198 2.22 12.66 -6.41
C PHE A 198 3.45 11.93 -6.92
N GLU A 199 3.72 10.74 -6.44
CA GLU A 199 4.81 9.89 -6.95
C GLU A 199 4.43 9.22 -8.27
N GLU A 200 3.15 8.87 -8.44
CA GLU A 200 2.65 8.18 -9.63
C GLU A 200 2.44 9.12 -10.83
N VAL A 201 2.14 10.40 -10.59
CA VAL A 201 1.96 11.43 -11.63
C VAL A 201 3.18 12.35 -11.69
N THR A 202 3.68 12.63 -12.89
CA THR A 202 4.73 13.63 -13.09
C THR A 202 4.37 14.96 -12.42
N SER A 203 5.27 15.46 -11.58
CA SER A 203 5.06 16.70 -10.77
C SER A 203 4.75 17.94 -11.61
N LEU A 204 5.16 17.97 -12.88
CA LEU A 204 4.85 19.02 -13.85
C LEU A 204 3.37 19.05 -14.27
N ALA A 205 2.65 17.93 -14.17
CA ALA A 205 1.25 17.84 -14.57
C ALA A 205 0.27 18.23 -13.44
N TRP A 206 0.75 18.42 -12.20
CA TRP A 206 -0.09 18.66 -11.03
C TRP A 206 -0.27 20.16 -10.70
N PRO A 207 -1.51 20.68 -10.68
CA PRO A 207 -1.77 22.05 -10.25
C PRO A 207 -1.77 22.16 -8.71
N GLY A 208 -0.90 23.01 -8.15
CA GLY A 208 -0.78 23.18 -6.69
C GLY A 208 -2.06 23.63 -5.99
N GLU A 209 -2.94 24.34 -6.69
CA GLU A 209 -4.26 24.76 -6.19
C GLU A 209 -5.22 23.59 -5.92
N LEU A 210 -4.98 22.44 -6.55
CA LEU A 210 -5.81 21.26 -6.41
C LEU A 210 -5.45 20.42 -5.18
N THR A 211 -4.22 20.52 -4.68
CA THR A 211 -3.70 19.76 -3.54
C THR A 211 -4.62 19.81 -2.33
N PHE A 212 -5.03 21.02 -1.94
CA PHE A 212 -5.91 21.20 -0.77
C PHE A 212 -7.31 20.61 -1.00
N ARG A 213 -7.84 20.74 -2.23
CA ARG A 213 -9.17 20.20 -2.57
C ARG A 213 -9.17 18.67 -2.53
N VAL A 214 -8.11 18.06 -3.04
CA VAL A 214 -7.94 16.60 -3.04
C VAL A 214 -7.70 16.09 -1.63
N PHE A 215 -6.94 16.81 -0.83
CA PHE A 215 -6.80 16.52 0.59
C PHE A 215 -8.16 16.48 1.31
N VAL A 216 -9.00 17.52 1.14
CA VAL A 216 -10.35 17.53 1.71
C VAL A 216 -11.21 16.37 1.18
N ALA A 217 -11.13 16.07 -0.12
CA ALA A 217 -11.86 14.95 -0.72
C ALA A 217 -11.44 13.58 -0.14
N THR A 218 -10.14 13.32 0.00
CA THR A 218 -9.61 12.08 0.60
C THR A 218 -10.02 11.95 2.07
N MET A 219 -9.99 13.04 2.84
CA MET A 219 -10.46 13.07 4.24
C MET A 219 -11.95 12.72 4.35
N LEU A 220 -12.79 13.36 3.54
CA LEU A 220 -14.23 13.06 3.51
C LEU A 220 -14.48 11.60 3.10
N CYS A 221 -13.74 11.08 2.13
CA CYS A 221 -13.86 9.70 1.68
C CYS A 221 -13.52 8.71 2.79
N SER A 222 -12.42 8.95 3.53
CA SER A 222 -12.07 8.16 4.71
C SER A 222 -13.14 8.23 5.79
N ILE A 223 -13.65 9.43 6.13
CA ILE A 223 -14.72 9.60 7.14
C ILE A 223 -15.98 8.84 6.73
N ILE A 224 -16.40 8.93 5.46
CA ILE A 224 -17.56 8.21 4.94
C ILE A 224 -17.33 6.71 5.04
N SER A 225 -16.14 6.22 4.67
CA SER A 225 -15.79 4.80 4.81
C SER A 225 -15.86 4.34 6.26
N TYR A 226 -15.33 5.13 7.21
CA TYR A 226 -15.42 4.85 8.64
C TYR A 226 -16.86 4.83 9.15
N GLY A 227 -17.68 5.81 8.75
CA GLY A 227 -19.10 5.86 9.10
C GLY A 227 -19.86 4.64 8.59
N LEU A 228 -19.57 4.20 7.36
CA LEU A 228 -20.15 2.98 6.79
C LEU A 228 -19.71 1.72 7.56
N CYS A 229 -18.43 1.62 7.94
CA CYS A 229 -17.93 0.53 8.78
C CYS A 229 -18.63 0.48 10.14
N TYR A 230 -18.83 1.65 10.77
CA TYR A 230 -19.55 1.77 12.03
C TYR A 230 -21.00 1.29 11.92
N VAL A 231 -21.73 1.73 10.88
CA VAL A 231 -23.12 1.30 10.63
C VAL A 231 -23.23 -0.20 10.37
N SER A 232 -22.23 -0.78 9.71
CA SER A 232 -22.23 -2.22 9.39
C SER A 232 -21.70 -3.10 10.52
N GLY A 233 -21.45 -2.53 11.71
CA GLY A 233 -20.95 -3.26 12.88
C GLY A 233 -19.63 -4.00 12.63
N SER A 234 -18.84 -3.53 11.66
CA SER A 234 -17.62 -4.20 11.21
C SER A 234 -16.41 -3.49 11.80
N GLU A 235 -15.75 -4.13 12.79
CA GLU A 235 -14.53 -3.61 13.44
C GLU A 235 -13.27 -3.68 12.56
N ILE A 236 -13.39 -4.17 11.32
CA ILE A 236 -12.25 -4.51 10.47
C ILE A 236 -11.84 -3.30 9.64
N THR A 237 -10.81 -2.60 10.11
CA THR A 237 -10.12 -1.54 9.37
C THR A 237 -9.05 -2.08 8.43
N GLU A 238 -8.51 -3.28 8.71
CA GLU A 238 -7.44 -3.91 7.93
C GLU A 238 -7.63 -5.43 7.83
N PHE A 239 -7.49 -5.99 6.63
CA PHE A 239 -7.54 -7.44 6.42
C PHE A 239 -6.14 -8.03 6.61
N VAL A 240 -5.76 -8.23 7.88
CA VAL A 240 -4.50 -8.88 8.23
C VAL A 240 -4.73 -10.40 8.28
N ILE A 241 -4.27 -11.12 7.26
CA ILE A 241 -4.37 -12.60 7.19
C ILE A 241 -3.48 -13.26 8.27
N TYR A 242 -2.39 -12.59 8.65
CA TYR A 242 -1.43 -13.03 9.65
C TYR A 242 -1.27 -11.97 10.74
N ALA A 243 -2.29 -11.85 11.61
CA ALA A 243 -2.06 -11.16 12.86
C ALA A 243 -1.20 -12.08 13.72
N GLU A 244 0.02 -11.66 14.02
CA GLU A 244 0.80 -12.25 15.11
C GLU A 244 0.05 -11.94 16.40
N THR A 245 -0.90 -12.82 16.74
CA THR A 245 -1.48 -12.84 18.06
C THR A 245 -0.41 -13.41 18.96
N SER A 246 0.00 -12.65 19.98
CA SER A 246 0.78 -13.18 21.09
C SER A 246 -0.08 -14.22 21.82
N GLN A 247 -0.22 -15.41 21.25
CA GLN A 247 -0.66 -16.55 22.01
C GLN A 247 0.54 -16.97 22.84
N ASP A 248 0.44 -16.84 24.16
CA ASP A 248 1.24 -17.56 25.16
C ASP A 248 0.96 -19.07 25.08
N LYS A 249 0.99 -19.65 23.89
CA LYS A 249 1.05 -21.08 23.70
C LYS A 249 2.50 -21.37 23.41
N THR A 250 3.22 -21.75 24.47
CA THR A 250 4.50 -22.43 24.35
C THR A 250 4.33 -23.57 23.36
N TRP A 251 4.88 -23.37 22.17
CA TRP A 251 4.78 -24.36 21.13
C TRP A 251 5.72 -25.51 21.49
N HIS A 252 5.15 -26.55 22.07
CA HIS A 252 5.85 -27.78 22.37
C HIS A 252 6.02 -28.56 21.07
N TRP A 253 7.10 -28.30 20.34
CA TRP A 253 7.68 -29.36 19.55
C TRP A 253 7.97 -30.53 20.47
N GLY A 254 7.70 -31.75 19.99
CA GLY A 254 8.15 -32.98 20.62
C GLY A 254 9.51 -32.76 21.29
N ALA A 255 9.51 -32.95 22.60
CA ALA A 255 10.63 -32.69 23.47
C ALA A 255 11.82 -33.57 23.07
N SER A 256 12.70 -33.08 22.20
CA SER A 256 14.12 -33.45 22.18
C SER A 256 14.88 -32.52 21.24
N GLY A 257 15.57 -31.51 21.78
CA GLY A 257 16.70 -30.95 21.04
C GLY A 257 17.08 -29.50 21.36
N ARG A 258 16.12 -28.62 21.67
CA ARG A 258 16.42 -27.17 21.73
C ARG A 258 16.86 -26.67 23.12
N GLU A 259 16.61 -27.45 24.18
CA GLU A 259 17.04 -27.12 25.54
C GLU A 259 18.54 -27.42 25.78
N LYS A 260 19.14 -28.32 24.99
CA LYS A 260 20.58 -28.63 25.05
C LYS A 260 21.46 -27.58 24.36
N THR A 261 20.93 -26.84 23.39
CA THR A 261 21.71 -25.83 22.67
C THR A 261 21.80 -24.51 23.43
N SER A 262 20.71 -24.03 24.05
CA SER A 262 20.74 -22.74 24.79
C SER A 262 21.69 -22.77 25.99
N ARG A 263 21.62 -23.84 26.79
CA ARG A 263 22.54 -24.04 27.94
C ARG A 263 24.00 -24.11 27.53
N ARG A 264 24.29 -24.74 26.38
CA ARG A 264 25.65 -24.90 25.85
C ARG A 264 26.24 -23.57 25.35
N TRP A 265 25.41 -22.64 24.87
CA TRP A 265 25.85 -21.30 24.46
C TRP A 265 26.01 -20.35 25.65
N GLU A 266 25.17 -20.45 26.68
CA GLU A 266 25.32 -19.66 27.92
C GLU A 266 26.53 -20.10 28.75
N GLU A 267 26.80 -21.41 28.85
CA GLU A 267 28.01 -21.94 29.49
C GLU A 267 29.28 -21.56 28.71
N ALA A 268 29.22 -21.58 27.37
CA ALA A 268 30.33 -21.13 26.54
C ALA A 268 30.58 -19.62 26.66
N TRP A 269 29.52 -18.80 26.67
CA TRP A 269 29.61 -17.34 26.79
C TRP A 269 30.16 -16.92 28.16
N ASN A 270 29.67 -17.52 29.24
CA ASN A 270 30.14 -17.24 30.60
C ASN A 270 31.58 -17.73 30.83
N GLY A 271 31.97 -18.87 30.24
CA GLY A 271 33.36 -19.33 30.25
C GLY A 271 34.31 -18.36 29.54
N THR A 272 33.94 -17.85 28.36
CA THR A 272 34.75 -16.82 27.67
C THR A 272 34.83 -15.50 28.45
N LEU A 273 33.79 -15.13 29.20
CA LEU A 273 33.79 -13.90 30.02
C LEU A 273 34.71 -14.02 31.24
N GLU A 274 34.75 -15.18 31.89
CA GLU A 274 35.70 -15.47 32.96
C GLU A 274 37.14 -15.56 32.44
N ASP A 275 37.37 -16.14 31.27
CA ASP A 275 38.69 -16.18 30.63
C ASP A 275 39.20 -14.78 30.23
N ILE A 276 38.32 -13.91 29.73
CA ILE A 276 38.63 -12.51 29.41
C ILE A 276 38.91 -11.71 30.69
N GLN A 277 38.12 -11.90 31.76
CA GLN A 277 38.38 -11.24 33.05
C GLN A 277 39.68 -11.72 33.70
N ASN A 278 40.01 -13.02 33.58
CA ASN A 278 41.27 -13.59 34.07
C ASN A 278 42.49 -13.16 33.22
N MET A 279 42.33 -12.92 31.92
CA MET A 279 43.36 -12.31 31.06
C MET A 279 43.59 -10.82 31.35
N VAL A 280 42.52 -10.08 31.66
CA VAL A 280 42.59 -8.66 32.05
C VAL A 280 43.24 -8.49 33.42
N ASN A 281 43.05 -9.45 34.34
CA ASN A 281 43.71 -9.44 35.66
C ASN A 281 45.19 -9.90 35.63
N LYS A 282 45.62 -10.64 34.60
CA LYS A 282 47.00 -11.17 34.48
C LYS A 282 47.93 -10.41 33.54
N SER A 283 47.50 -9.34 32.90
CA SER A 283 48.37 -8.55 32.03
C SER A 283 48.60 -7.13 32.56
N ASP A 284 49.85 -6.90 32.96
CA ASP A 284 50.55 -5.68 33.39
C ASP A 284 50.44 -4.47 32.43
N ILE A 285 49.26 -4.18 31.90
CA ILE A 285 49.05 -3.12 30.90
C ILE A 285 48.82 -1.76 31.57
N LYS A 286 48.16 -1.72 32.75
CA LYS A 286 48.02 -0.48 33.52
C LYS A 286 49.34 -0.02 34.14
N SER A 287 50.14 -0.94 34.68
CA SER A 287 51.44 -0.63 35.29
C SER A 287 52.46 -0.14 34.24
N ALA A 288 52.44 -0.71 33.03
CA ALA A 288 53.26 -0.25 31.90
C ALA A 288 52.82 1.12 31.35
N PHE A 289 51.51 1.38 31.27
CA PHE A 289 50.98 2.66 30.77
C PHE A 289 51.27 3.83 31.72
N TYR A 290 51.15 3.63 33.04
CA TYR A 290 51.48 4.67 34.02
C TYR A 290 52.99 4.94 34.13
N ARG A 291 53.86 3.93 33.93
CA ARG A 291 55.32 4.17 33.85
C ARG A 291 55.71 4.98 32.61
N TYR A 292 55.09 4.73 31.46
CA TYR A 292 55.33 5.50 30.23
C TYR A 292 54.88 6.97 30.34
N ILE A 293 53.76 7.24 31.03
CA ILE A 293 53.28 8.61 31.26
C ILE A 293 54.17 9.37 32.26
N ASP A 294 54.67 8.70 33.31
CA ASP A 294 55.53 9.35 34.31
C ASP A 294 56.94 9.69 33.75
N GLU A 295 57.45 8.88 32.81
CA GLU A 295 58.73 9.11 32.15
C GLU A 295 58.68 10.31 31.17
N LYS A 296 57.53 10.55 30.51
CA LYS A 296 57.30 11.73 29.66
C LYS A 296 57.03 13.02 30.46
N SER A 297 56.48 12.93 31.67
CA SER A 297 56.17 14.07 32.53
C SER A 297 57.43 14.75 33.10
N LYS A 298 58.49 13.98 33.38
CA LYS A 298 59.74 14.50 33.95
C LYS A 298 60.60 15.30 32.96
N ASN A 299 60.43 15.09 31.65
CA ASN A 299 61.26 15.71 30.61
C ASN A 299 60.74 17.06 30.08
N ASN A 300 59.63 17.59 30.57
CA ASN A 300 59.08 18.85 30.05
C ASN A 300 58.88 19.91 31.15
N LYS A 301 59.99 20.34 31.75
CA LYS A 301 60.08 21.58 32.54
C LYS A 301 60.74 22.69 31.72
N SER A 302 59.93 23.43 30.96
CA SER A 302 60.18 24.85 30.66
C SER A 302 58.86 25.55 30.30
N LYS A 303 58.27 26.21 31.30
CA LYS A 303 57.17 27.20 31.23
C LYS A 303 57.61 28.47 30.45
N PRO A 304 56.76 29.53 30.28
CA PRO A 304 55.32 29.61 29.98
C PRO A 304 54.97 30.80 29.03
N ARG A 305 53.69 30.96 28.63
CA ARG A 305 52.92 32.25 28.63
C ARG A 305 51.47 31.95 28.21
N ILE A 306 50.48 32.06 29.11
CA ILE A 306 49.68 33.28 29.44
C ILE A 306 48.77 33.63 28.25
N LEU A 307 47.43 33.74 28.32
CA LEU A 307 46.49 34.33 29.29
C LEU A 307 45.11 33.67 28.98
N GLY A 308 44.36 33.10 29.93
CA GLY A 308 43.39 33.79 30.78
C GLY A 308 41.98 33.70 30.16
N LEU A 309 41.08 32.83 30.64
CA LEU A 309 40.10 33.09 31.73
C LEU A 309 39.04 34.13 31.31
N ALA A 310 37.73 33.98 31.52
CA ALA A 310 36.97 33.10 32.40
C ALA A 310 35.47 33.12 32.02
N ASN A 311 34.82 31.99 32.29
CA ASN A 311 33.49 31.80 32.87
C ASN A 311 32.44 32.94 32.94
N THR A 312 31.26 32.60 32.41
CA THR A 312 29.90 32.68 33.04
C THR A 312 29.25 34.07 33.26
N PRO A 313 27.93 34.16 33.57
CA PRO A 313 26.76 33.61 32.87
C PRO A 313 25.65 34.70 32.69
N CYS A 314 24.75 34.53 31.72
CA CYS A 314 23.37 35.05 31.69
C CYS A 314 22.55 34.20 30.73
#